data_AF-A0A6J1Q7K4-F1
#
_entry.id   AF-A0A6J1Q7K4-F1
#
_cell.length_a   1.000
_cell.length_b   1.000
_cell.length_c   1.000
_cell.angle_alpha   90.00
_cell.angle_beta   90.00
_cell.angle_gamma   90.00
#
_symmetry.space_group_name_H-M   'P 1'
#
loop_
_entity.id
_entity.type
_entity.pdbx_description
1 polymer ?
#
loop_
_entity_poly.entity_id
_entity_poly.type
_entity_poly.pdbx_seq_one_letter_code
_entity_poly.pdbx_strand_id
1 'polypeptide(L)'
;MMTANGLPLTVEFGGGAELLFDGRKRHEVDLPGEEWTLKRLLGWLRDNLLTERPELFMQGDTVRPGILVLVNDADWELLVSFTHSVCKTLVKSGTGMGD
;
A
#
# COMPACT_ATOMS: atom_id res chain seq x y z
N MET A 1 16.82 -24.66 -9.03
CA MET A 1 17.01 -23.40 -8.28
C MET A 1 15.89 -22.47 -8.69
N MET A 2 14.87 -22.29 -7.83
CA MET A 2 13.80 -21.31 -8.11
C MET A 2 14.41 -19.91 -7.97
N THR A 3 14.56 -19.19 -9.07
CA THR A 3 14.65 -17.73 -9.01
C THR A 3 13.29 -17.24 -8.54
N ALA A 4 13.18 -16.85 -7.27
CA ALA A 4 12.05 -16.04 -6.86
C ALA A 4 12.16 -14.73 -7.63
N ASN A 5 11.43 -14.59 -8.73
CA ASN A 5 11.20 -13.31 -9.39
C ASN A 5 10.31 -12.50 -8.45
N GLY A 6 10.95 -11.94 -7.42
CA GLY A 6 10.35 -10.95 -6.56
C GLY A 6 10.21 -9.63 -7.31
N LEU A 7 9.09 -8.95 -7.10
CA LEU A 7 8.93 -7.57 -7.52
C LEU A 7 9.34 -6.68 -6.33
N PRO A 8 10.54 -6.06 -6.36
CA PRO A 8 10.95 -5.15 -5.31
C PRO A 8 10.06 -3.91 -5.35
N LEU A 9 9.31 -3.69 -4.27
CA LEU A 9 8.41 -2.56 -4.11
C LEU A 9 8.81 -1.77 -2.88
N THR A 10 8.85 -0.45 -3.01
CA THR A 10 8.92 0.45 -1.85
C THR A 10 7.53 0.94 -1.52
N VAL A 11 7.11 0.70 -0.28
CA VAL A 11 5.84 1.18 0.27
C VAL A 11 6.12 2.21 1.34
N GLU A 12 5.51 3.38 1.20
CA GLU A 12 5.65 4.45 2.18
C GLU A 12 4.31 4.80 2.83
N PHE A 13 4.29 4.90 4.15
CA PHE A 13 3.13 5.28 4.96
C PHE A 13 3.36 6.66 5.56
N GLY A 14 2.37 7.54 5.44
CA GLY A 14 2.41 8.87 6.03
C GLY A 14 1.07 9.34 6.58
N GLY A 15 1.07 10.48 7.27
CA GLY A 15 -0.15 11.09 7.81
C GLY A 15 -0.78 10.29 8.96
N GLY A 16 0.05 9.59 9.74
CA GLY A 16 -0.38 8.73 10.84
C GLY A 16 -0.63 7.27 10.44
N ALA A 17 -0.68 6.95 9.14
CA ALA A 17 -0.79 5.56 8.68
C ALA A 17 0.41 4.70 9.11
N GLU A 18 1.61 5.30 9.22
CA GLU A 18 2.84 4.65 9.68
C GLU A 18 2.69 3.93 11.02
N LEU A 19 1.83 4.44 11.92
CA LEU A 19 1.57 3.84 13.23
C LEU A 19 0.90 2.46 13.13
N LEU A 20 0.21 2.19 12.02
CA LEU A 20 -0.44 0.91 11.77
C LEU A 20 0.55 -0.16 11.25
N PHE A 21 1.76 0.26 10.86
CA PHE A 21 2.79 -0.56 10.23
C PHE A 21 4.11 -0.44 10.99
N ASP A 22 4.13 -0.84 12.27
CA ASP A 22 5.32 -0.80 13.14
C ASP A 22 5.88 0.61 13.43
N GLY A 23 5.12 1.68 13.15
CA GLY A 23 5.61 3.06 13.28
C GLY A 23 6.65 3.44 12.23
N ARG A 24 6.79 2.65 11.16
CA ARG A 24 7.77 2.89 10.09
C ARG A 24 7.11 3.58 8.91
N LYS A 25 7.78 4.61 8.42
CA LYS A 25 7.33 5.34 7.23
C LYS A 25 7.65 4.62 5.93
N ARG A 26 8.74 3.86 5.86
CA ARG A 26 9.19 3.22 4.61
C ARG A 26 9.40 1.73 4.86
N HIS A 27 8.84 0.93 3.97
CA HIS A 27 8.99 -0.52 3.93
C HIS A 27 9.46 -0.93 2.54
N GLU A 28 10.56 -1.67 2.50
CA GLU A 28 11.06 -2.28 1.28
C GLU A 28 10.61 -3.74 1.31
N VAL A 29 9.75 -4.10 0.38
CA VAL A 29 9.12 -5.41 0.33
C VAL A 29 9.43 -6.07 -1.01
N ASP A 30 9.69 -7.36 -0.97
CA ASP A 30 9.91 -8.16 -2.16
C ASP A 30 8.66 -9.02 -2.39
N LEU A 31 7.86 -8.64 -3.38
CA LEU A 31 6.58 -9.26 -3.62
C LEU A 31 6.74 -10.52 -4.48
N PRO A 32 6.31 -11.71 -4.02
CA PRO A 32 6.48 -12.93 -4.79
C PRO A 32 5.58 -12.97 -6.04
N GLY A 33 6.15 -13.32 -7.20
CA GLY A 33 5.41 -13.55 -8.43
C GLY A 33 5.21 -12.30 -9.30
N GLU A 34 4.63 -12.49 -10.49
CA GLU A 34 4.68 -11.49 -11.57
C GLU A 34 3.36 -10.72 -11.79
N GLU A 35 2.26 -11.11 -11.13
CA GLU A 35 0.94 -10.50 -11.32
C GLU A 35 0.37 -9.89 -10.04
N TRP A 36 0.68 -8.60 -9.84
CA TRP A 36 0.22 -7.79 -8.72
C TRP A 36 -0.80 -6.74 -9.16
N THR A 37 -1.95 -6.74 -8.49
CA THR A 37 -2.96 -5.68 -8.58
C THR A 37 -2.99 -4.90 -7.28
N LEU A 38 -3.51 -3.68 -7.28
CA LEU A 38 -3.59 -2.89 -6.05
C LEU A 38 -4.41 -3.60 -4.98
N LYS A 39 -5.52 -4.26 -5.34
CA LYS A 39 -6.31 -5.05 -4.40
C LYS A 39 -5.51 -6.18 -3.76
N ARG A 40 -4.70 -6.89 -4.54
CA ARG A 40 -3.78 -7.93 -4.03
C ARG A 40 -2.69 -7.35 -3.14
N LEU A 41 -2.12 -6.22 -3.54
CA LEU A 41 -1.12 -5.51 -2.75
C LEU A 41 -1.70 -5.07 -1.40
N LEU A 42 -2.88 -4.46 -1.38
CA LEU A 42 -3.55 -4.04 -0.13
C LEU A 42 -3.83 -5.23 0.79
N GLY A 43 -4.33 -6.35 0.24
CA GLY A 43 -4.50 -7.58 1.01
C GLY A 43 -3.17 -8.09 1.57
N TRP A 44 -2.12 -8.10 0.75
CA TRP A 44 -0.80 -8.53 1.19
C TRP A 44 -0.20 -7.62 2.27
N LEU A 45 -0.33 -6.29 2.14
CA LEU A 45 0.07 -5.32 3.16
C LEU A 45 -0.67 -5.56 4.48
N ARG A 46 -1.98 -5.78 4.42
CA ARG A 46 -2.79 -6.15 5.59
C ARG A 46 -2.29 -7.42 6.25
N ASP A 47 -2.00 -8.45 5.47
CA ASP A 47 -1.69 -9.78 6.01
C ASP A 47 -0.21 -9.91 6.43
N ASN A 48 0.69 -9.06 5.94
CA ASN A 48 2.15 -9.19 6.17
C ASN A 48 2.80 -8.01 6.90
N LEU A 49 2.31 -6.77 6.73
CA LEU A 49 2.93 -5.58 7.33
C LEU A 49 2.10 -4.90 8.40
N LEU A 50 0.77 -5.03 8.32
CA LEU A 50 -0.10 -4.39 9.29
C LEU A 50 0.11 -5.02 10.67
N THR A 51 0.52 -4.21 11.63
CA THR A 51 0.71 -4.63 13.03
C THR A 51 -0.52 -4.35 13.88
N GLU A 52 -1.36 -3.42 13.42
CA GLU A 52 -2.60 -3.00 14.07
C GLU A 52 -3.85 -3.67 13.48
N ARG A 53 -5.03 -3.27 13.96
CA ARG A 53 -6.29 -3.88 13.50
C ARG A 53 -6.57 -3.58 12.03
N PRO A 54 -6.97 -4.59 11.22
CA PRO A 54 -7.27 -4.43 9.80
C PRO A 54 -8.39 -3.42 9.52
N GLU A 55 -9.33 -3.24 10.44
CA GLU A 55 -10.43 -2.26 10.34
C GLU A 55 -9.98 -0.79 10.35
N LEU A 56 -8.77 -0.50 10.85
CA LEU A 56 -8.21 0.86 10.87
C LEU A 56 -7.65 1.26 9.50
N PHE A 57 -7.19 0.27 8.73
CA PHE A 57 -6.58 0.46 7.42
C PHE A 57 -7.54 0.15 6.27
N MET A 58 -8.31 -0.93 6.38
CA MET A 58 -9.24 -1.41 5.35
C MET A 58 -10.69 -1.35 5.80
N GLN A 59 -11.57 -1.06 4.85
CA GLN A 59 -13.02 -1.20 4.99
C GLN A 59 -13.53 -2.11 3.88
N GLY A 60 -13.90 -3.34 4.25
CA GLY A 60 -14.28 -4.37 3.29
C GLY A 60 -13.10 -4.80 2.41
N ASP A 61 -13.24 -4.61 1.10
CA ASP A 61 -12.25 -4.99 0.08
C ASP A 61 -11.29 -3.86 -0.33
N THR A 62 -11.42 -2.67 0.25
CA THR A 62 -10.67 -1.45 -0.12
C THR A 62 -10.09 -0.74 1.12
N VAL A 63 -9.27 0.28 0.90
CA VAL A 63 -8.78 1.16 1.97
C VAL A 63 -9.90 1.99 2.58
N ARG A 64 -9.78 2.34 3.86
CA ARG A 64 -10.76 3.16 4.56
C ARG A 64 -10.89 4.55 3.91
N PRO A 65 -12.12 5.08 3.73
CA PRO A 65 -12.30 6.44 3.22
C PRO A 65 -11.54 7.44 4.09
N GLY A 66 -10.78 8.33 3.44
CA GLY A 66 -9.82 9.25 4.10
C GLY A 66 -8.35 8.82 3.97
N ILE A 67 -8.09 7.59 3.52
CA ILE A 67 -6.73 7.14 3.15
C ILE A 67 -6.54 7.35 1.65
N LEU A 68 -5.55 8.16 1.29
CA LEU A 68 -5.12 8.41 -0.08
C LEU A 68 -4.03 7.41 -0.46
N VAL A 69 -4.24 6.68 -1.55
CA VAL A 69 -3.25 5.75 -2.12
C VAL A 69 -2.67 6.36 -3.37
N LEU A 70 -1.36 6.54 -3.39
CA LEU A 70 -0.60 7.05 -4.52
C LEU A 70 0.27 5.91 -5.05
N VAL A 71 0.36 5.77 -6.36
CA VAL A 71 1.26 4.82 -7.02
C VAL A 71 2.17 5.63 -7.92
N ASN A 72 3.50 5.57 -7.70
CA ASN A 72 4.48 6.43 -8.37
C ASN A 72 4.10 7.94 -8.35
N ASP A 73 3.70 8.47 -7.18
CA ASP A 73 3.25 9.86 -6.99
C ASP A 73 2.00 10.27 -7.79
N ALA A 74 1.37 9.33 -8.51
CA ALA A 74 0.11 9.54 -9.20
C ALA A 74 -1.04 8.93 -8.39
N ASP A 75 -2.22 9.53 -8.51
CA ASP A 75 -3.42 8.98 -7.89
C ASP A 75 -3.74 7.61 -8.51
N TRP A 76 -3.93 6.62 -7.64
CA TRP A 76 -4.19 5.25 -8.06
C TRP A 76 -5.44 5.10 -8.93
N GLU A 77 -6.44 5.98 -8.78
CA GLU A 77 -7.64 5.99 -9.62
C GLU A 77 -7.31 6.30 -11.09
N LEU A 78 -6.23 7.06 -11.33
CA LEU A 78 -5.75 7.39 -12.68
C LEU A 78 -4.90 6.25 -13.28
N LEU A 79 -4.27 5.43 -12.44
CA LEU A 79 -3.40 4.32 -12.86
C LEU A 79 -4.16 3.03 -13.12
N VAL A 80 -5.42 2.89 -12.67
CA VAL A 80 -6.26 1.72 -12.98
C VAL A 80 -6.50 1.53 -14.48
N SER A 81 -6.30 2.59 -15.28
CA SER A 81 -6.43 2.58 -16.75
C SER A 81 -5.15 2.16 -17.50
N PHE A 82 -3.99 2.12 -16.82
CA PHE A 82 -2.69 1.78 -17.41
C PHE A 82 -2.01 0.67 -16.59
N THR A 83 -2.48 -0.56 -16.75
CA THR A 83 -1.71 -1.76 -16.39
C THR A 83 -0.38 -1.73 -17.14
N HIS A 84 0.75 -1.58 -16.44
CA HIS A 84 2.02 -2.31 -16.62
C HIS A 84 2.99 -1.86 -15.50
N SER A 85 3.27 -2.78 -14.57
CA SER A 85 4.31 -2.72 -13.51
C SER A 85 4.22 -1.58 -12.48
N VAL A 86 3.73 -1.92 -11.28
CA VAL A 86 3.75 -1.06 -10.09
C VAL A 86 5.16 -1.04 -9.50
N CYS A 87 5.88 0.08 -9.62
CA CYS A 87 7.24 0.21 -9.09
C CYS A 87 7.34 0.96 -7.74
N LYS A 88 6.34 1.77 -7.35
CA LYS A 88 6.28 2.45 -6.04
C LYS A 88 4.83 2.67 -5.60
N THR A 89 4.51 2.43 -4.33
CA THR A 89 3.19 2.71 -3.75
C THR A 89 3.33 3.52 -2.48
N LEU A 90 2.86 4.76 -2.46
CA LEU A 90 2.84 5.66 -1.31
C LEU A 90 1.41 5.74 -0.77
N VAL A 91 1.18 5.40 0.49
CA VAL A 91 -0.12 5.54 1.16
C VAL A 91 -0.05 6.70 2.16
N LYS A 92 -0.87 7.74 1.96
CA LYS A 92 -1.03 8.85 2.90
C LYS A 92 -2.40 8.78 3.57
N SER A 93 -2.43 8.74 4.91
CA SER A 93 -3.65 8.99 5.66
C SER A 93 -3.91 10.50 5.71
N GLY A 94 -5.04 10.94 5.18
CA GLY A 94 -5.49 12.32 5.26
C GLY A 94 -6.17 12.56 6.60
N THR A 95 -5.42 12.92 7.64
CA THR A 95 -6.03 13.57 8.82
C THR A 95 -5.89 15.08 8.63
N GLY A 96 -6.91 15.67 8.01
CA GLY A 96 -7.05 17.10 7.86
C GLY A 96 -8.51 17.51 8.08
N MET A 97 -8.91 17.66 9.34
CA MET A 97 -9.99 18.58 9.73
C MET A 97 -9.87 18.87 11.23
N GLY A 98 -9.37 20.05 11.59
CA GLY A 98 -9.39 20.55 12.96
C GLY A 98 -8.24 21.50 13.32
N ASP A 99 -8.28 22.72 12.79
CA ASP A 99 -8.29 23.98 13.58
C ASP A 99 -8.91 25.09 12.72
#